data_AF-A0A8F9TWY0-F1
#
_entry.id   AF-A0A8F9TWY0-F1
#
_cell.length_a   1.000
_cell.length_b   1.000
_cell.length_c   1.000
_cell.angle_alpha   90.00
_cell.angle_beta   90.00
_cell.angle_gamma   90.00
#
_symmetry.space_group_name_H-M   'P 1'
#
loop_
_entity.id
_entity.type
_entity.pdbx_description
1 polymer ?
#
loop_
_entity_poly.entity_id
_entity_poly.type
_entity_poly.pdbx_seq_one_letter_code
_entity_poly.pdbx_strand_id
1 'polypeptide(L)'
;MTCPAPRFLPRRRSASASRGMTLAEVMVALAVLTLALGGILATLLQSRRLTERSVTQNSALTIVQGYIEQMKNMELVQVTGGQDTKGNPVLNPASHNIPTLLDDTTADGLMTSTGTPPALNTIVPGVTPEGIVDNLRGFDTSKDYTATSSTSTDTSKDATTQQVAWNSIWTKARTYPATRVGLTDLKLNLWVWVSDLSNTSSAQAQRVFGITIIYTWQYRDGARTQYAIGSVRTIRSVVPTF
;
A
#
# COMPACT_ATOMS: atom_id res chain seq x y z
N MET A 1 91.50 -0.97 -6.16
CA MET A 1 90.83 -2.24 -5.84
C MET A 1 89.36 -1.94 -5.64
N THR A 2 88.57 -2.00 -6.72
CA THR A 2 87.15 -1.65 -6.73
C THR A 2 86.41 -2.72 -7.52
N CYS A 3 85.63 -3.51 -6.80
CA CYS A 3 84.85 -4.64 -7.29
C CYS A 3 83.62 -4.13 -8.05
N PRO A 4 83.35 -4.51 -9.31
CA PRO A 4 82.14 -4.10 -10.00
C PRO A 4 80.96 -5.01 -9.61
N ALA A 5 79.83 -4.38 -9.27
CA ALA A 5 78.59 -5.03 -8.88
C ALA A 5 77.92 -5.82 -10.04
N PRO A 6 77.17 -6.90 -9.76
CA PRO A 6 76.49 -7.69 -10.77
C PRO A 6 75.26 -6.96 -11.35
N ARG A 7 75.20 -6.93 -12.67
CA ARG A 7 74.14 -6.34 -13.48
C ARG A 7 72.92 -7.26 -13.47
N PHE A 8 71.86 -6.86 -12.76
CA PHE A 8 70.56 -7.56 -12.82
C PHE A 8 69.95 -7.43 -14.23
N LEU A 9 69.82 -8.55 -14.94
CA LEU A 9 69.04 -8.61 -16.18
C LEU A 9 67.54 -8.73 -15.84
N PRO A 10 66.64 -8.00 -16.53
CA PRO A 10 65.21 -8.16 -16.35
C PRO A 10 64.77 -9.53 -16.87
N ARG A 11 64.20 -10.34 -15.97
CA ARG A 11 63.53 -11.61 -16.28
C ARG A 11 62.35 -11.31 -17.21
N ARG A 12 62.52 -11.54 -18.52
CA ARG A 12 61.43 -11.53 -19.51
C ARG A 12 60.33 -12.45 -19.00
N ARG A 13 59.20 -11.88 -18.57
CA ARG A 13 57.96 -12.63 -18.38
C ARG A 13 57.59 -13.18 -19.76
N SER A 14 57.69 -14.50 -19.89
CA SER A 14 57.20 -15.23 -21.06
C SER A 14 55.72 -14.89 -21.23
N ALA A 15 55.39 -14.18 -22.30
CA ALA A 15 54.01 -14.09 -22.75
C ALA A 15 53.57 -15.51 -23.11
N SER A 16 52.53 -15.99 -22.43
CA SER A 16 51.90 -17.27 -22.71
C SER A 16 51.64 -17.40 -24.21
N ALA A 17 52.11 -18.49 -24.81
CA ALA A 17 51.85 -18.80 -26.21
C ALA A 17 50.33 -18.85 -26.45
N SER A 18 49.85 -18.02 -27.38
CA SER A 18 48.47 -18.03 -27.85
C SER A 18 48.22 -19.31 -28.65
N ARG A 19 47.78 -20.37 -27.97
CA ARG A 19 47.17 -21.53 -28.63
C ARG A 19 45.83 -21.07 -29.21
N GLY A 20 45.61 -21.34 -30.49
CA GLY A 20 44.34 -21.06 -31.15
C GLY A 20 43.19 -21.75 -30.41
N MET A 21 42.13 -21.00 -30.12
CA MET A 21 40.97 -21.49 -29.38
C MET A 21 40.26 -22.58 -30.19
N THR A 22 39.93 -23.69 -29.55
CA THR A 22 39.21 -24.78 -30.24
C THR A 22 37.73 -24.40 -30.42
N LEU A 23 37.10 -24.89 -31.49
CA LEU A 23 35.68 -24.63 -31.77
C LEU A 23 34.77 -25.06 -30.59
N ALA A 24 35.16 -26.13 -29.89
CA ALA A 24 34.47 -26.60 -28.69
C ALA A 24 34.54 -25.59 -27.53
N GLU A 25 35.69 -24.97 -27.26
CA GLU A 25 35.82 -23.93 -26.24
C GLU A 25 34.94 -22.71 -26.54
N VAL A 26 34.86 -22.30 -27.81
CA VAL A 26 33.98 -21.19 -28.23
C VAL A 26 32.51 -21.56 -28.03
N MET A 27 32.10 -22.78 -28.36
CA MET A 27 30.72 -23.23 -28.13
C MET A 27 30.36 -23.27 -26.64
N VAL A 28 31.27 -23.76 -25.79
CA VAL A 28 31.06 -23.77 -24.34
C VAL A 28 31.03 -22.35 -23.79
N ALA A 29 31.95 -21.47 -24.22
CA ALA A 29 31.97 -20.07 -23.81
C ALA A 29 30.67 -19.34 -24.21
N LEU A 30 30.15 -19.58 -25.42
CA LEU A 30 28.87 -19.03 -25.88
C LEU A 30 27.69 -19.61 -25.08
N ALA A 31 27.69 -20.90 -24.75
CA ALA A 31 26.65 -21.51 -23.92
C ALA A 31 26.64 -20.94 -22.49
N VAL A 32 27.81 -20.75 -21.88
CA VAL A 32 27.92 -20.12 -20.55
C VAL A 32 27.51 -18.65 -20.62
N LEU A 33 27.90 -17.93 -21.68
CA LEU A 33 27.53 -16.53 -21.87
C LEU A 33 26.02 -16.35 -22.05
N THR A 34 25.35 -17.20 -22.83
CA THR A 34 23.89 -17.11 -23.03
C THR A 34 23.15 -17.42 -21.74
N LEU A 35 23.59 -18.42 -20.97
CA LEU A 35 23.04 -18.70 -19.64
C LEU A 35 23.24 -17.53 -18.67
N ALA A 36 24.42 -16.89 -18.68
CA ALA A 36 24.70 -15.74 -17.83
C ALA A 36 23.81 -14.53 -18.19
N LEU A 37 23.70 -14.19 -19.48
CA LEU A 37 22.84 -13.10 -19.94
C LEU A 37 21.36 -13.37 -19.68
N GLY A 38 20.91 -14.62 -19.88
CA GLY A 38 19.55 -15.04 -19.56
C GLY A 38 19.25 -14.92 -18.06
N GLY A 39 20.21 -15.31 -17.20
CA GLY A 39 20.12 -15.13 -15.75
C GLY A 39 20.00 -13.66 -15.34
N ILE A 40 20.81 -12.78 -15.93
CA ILE A 40 20.75 -11.33 -15.65
C ILE A 40 19.39 -10.74 -16.07
N LEU A 41 18.86 -11.13 -17.23
CA LEU A 41 17.54 -10.65 -17.65
C LEU A 41 16.44 -11.09 -16.69
N ALA A 42 16.48 -12.35 -16.24
CA ALA A 42 15.51 -12.88 -15.29
C ALA A 42 15.57 -12.15 -13.94
N THR A 43 16.76 -11.87 -13.42
CA THR A 43 16.92 -11.13 -12.15
C THR A 43 16.49 -9.67 -12.28
N LEU A 44 16.73 -9.02 -13.42
CA LEU A 44 16.24 -7.65 -13.67
C LEU A 44 14.71 -7.58 -13.71
N LEU A 45 14.05 -8.53 -14.38
CA LEU A 45 12.59 -8.60 -14.41
C LEU A 45 12.00 -8.88 -13.02
N GLN A 46 12.65 -9.74 -12.23
CA GLN A 46 12.26 -10.01 -10.86
C GLN A 46 12.44 -8.77 -9.96
N SER A 47 13.57 -8.07 -10.07
CA SER A 47 13.86 -6.85 -9.33
C SER A 47 12.84 -5.74 -9.59
N ARG A 48 12.43 -5.58 -10.86
CA ARG A 48 11.37 -4.63 -11.23
C ARG A 48 10.06 -4.94 -10.54
N ARG A 49 9.62 -6.20 -10.54
CA ARG A 49 8.36 -6.62 -9.90
C ARG A 49 8.38 -6.42 -8.38
N LEU A 50 9.52 -6.69 -7.73
CA LEU A 50 9.69 -6.44 -6.30
C LEU A 50 9.61 -4.94 -5.99
N THR A 51 10.22 -4.09 -6.83
CA THR A 51 10.15 -2.63 -6.69
C THR A 51 8.72 -2.13 -6.86
N GLU A 52 8.00 -2.54 -7.91
CA GLU A 52 6.60 -2.15 -8.15
C GLU A 52 5.68 -2.55 -6.97
N ARG A 53 5.88 -3.75 -6.41
CA ARG A 53 5.16 -4.20 -5.21
C ARG A 53 5.51 -3.34 -3.99
N SER A 54 6.79 -3.03 -3.78
CA SER A 54 7.20 -2.20 -2.65
C SER A 54 6.62 -0.79 -2.73
N VAL A 55 6.58 -0.19 -3.93
CA VAL A 55 6.02 1.14 -4.14
C VAL A 55 4.52 1.13 -3.83
N THR A 56 3.75 0.20 -4.40
CA THR A 56 2.30 0.12 -4.16
C THR A 56 1.94 -0.14 -2.69
N GLN A 57 2.67 -1.01 -2.02
CA GLN A 57 2.48 -1.27 -0.59
C GLN A 57 2.81 -0.05 0.27
N ASN A 58 3.93 0.62 0.01
CA ASN A 58 4.32 1.80 0.77
C ASN A 58 3.34 2.96 0.53
N SER A 59 2.89 3.15 -0.71
CA SER A 59 1.88 4.17 -1.04
C SER A 59 0.55 3.90 -0.32
N ALA A 60 0.07 2.65 -0.31
CA ALA A 60 -1.15 2.28 0.41
C ALA A 60 -1.04 2.58 1.92
N LEU A 61 0.09 2.24 2.54
CA LEU A 61 0.33 2.53 3.95
C LEU A 61 0.38 4.05 4.22
N THR A 62 1.10 4.82 3.41
CA THR A 62 1.22 6.27 3.58
C THR A 62 -0.14 6.97 3.48
N ILE A 63 -1.00 6.55 2.53
CA ILE A 63 -2.35 7.10 2.38
C ILE A 63 -3.20 6.82 3.62
N VAL A 64 -3.21 5.57 4.10
CA VAL A 64 -3.97 5.19 5.31
C VAL A 64 -3.47 5.92 6.54
N GLN A 65 -2.15 6.10 6.66
CA GLN A 65 -1.55 6.93 7.71
C GLN A 65 -2.00 8.39 7.60
N GLY A 66 -2.09 8.95 6.39
CA GLY A 66 -2.62 10.31 6.16
C GLY A 66 -4.04 10.48 6.71
N TYR A 67 -4.95 9.56 6.40
CA TYR A 67 -6.31 9.59 6.96
C TYR A 67 -6.31 9.48 8.49
N ILE A 68 -5.45 8.63 9.06
CA ILE A 68 -5.35 8.48 10.51
C ILE A 68 -4.84 9.76 11.18
N GLU A 69 -3.84 10.41 10.61
CA GLU A 69 -3.34 11.68 11.15
C GLU A 69 -4.38 12.79 11.06
N GLN A 70 -5.17 12.85 9.97
CA GLN A 70 -6.31 13.76 9.90
C GLN A 70 -7.32 13.46 11.03
N MET A 71 -7.71 12.21 11.23
CA MET A 71 -8.62 11.82 12.32
C MET A 71 -8.05 12.05 13.72
N LYS A 72 -6.73 12.02 13.88
CA LYS A 72 -6.06 12.36 15.16
C LYS A 72 -6.10 13.84 15.46
N ASN A 73 -6.02 14.69 14.44
CA ASN A 73 -6.06 16.14 14.58
C ASN A 73 -7.49 16.71 14.56
N MET A 74 -8.47 15.90 14.18
CA MET A 74 -9.89 16.26 14.16
C MET A 74 -10.49 16.39 15.58
N GLU A 75 -11.60 17.10 15.73
CA GLU A 75 -12.38 17.07 16.97
C GLU A 75 -12.92 15.65 17.24
N LEU A 76 -12.89 15.20 18.49
CA LEU A 76 -13.28 13.83 18.84
C LEU A 76 -14.76 13.55 18.53
N VAL A 77 -15.61 14.57 18.64
CA VAL A 77 -17.05 14.48 18.32
C VAL A 77 -17.28 14.11 16.85
N GLN A 78 -16.49 14.68 15.94
CA GLN A 78 -16.59 14.39 14.51
C GLN A 78 -16.15 12.95 14.19
N VAL A 79 -15.23 12.41 14.99
CA VAL A 79 -14.78 11.02 14.86
C VAL A 79 -15.77 10.04 15.49
N THR A 80 -16.35 10.36 16.65
CA THR A 80 -17.28 9.46 17.36
C THR A 80 -18.71 9.53 16.82
N GLY A 81 -19.08 10.62 16.14
CA GLY A 81 -20.36 10.77 15.45
C GLY A 81 -21.55 11.06 16.37
N GLY A 82 -21.30 11.41 17.64
CA GLY A 82 -22.34 11.64 18.63
C GLY A 82 -21.86 12.40 19.88
N GLN A 83 -22.80 13.04 20.58
CA GLN A 83 -22.59 13.73 21.85
C GLN A 83 -23.71 13.37 22.83
N ASP A 84 -23.40 13.38 24.14
CA ASP A 84 -24.43 13.33 25.18
C ASP A 84 -25.09 14.70 25.39
N THR A 85 -26.11 14.76 26.24
CA THR A 85 -26.83 15.99 26.61
C THR A 85 -25.93 17.05 27.25
N LYS A 86 -24.73 16.68 27.69
CA LYS A 86 -23.75 17.57 28.29
C LYS A 86 -22.64 17.98 27.30
N GLY A 87 -22.79 17.61 26.02
CA GLY A 87 -21.84 17.92 24.95
C GLY A 87 -20.59 17.01 24.92
N ASN A 88 -20.53 15.96 25.74
CA ASN A 88 -19.36 15.07 25.73
C ASN A 88 -19.46 14.06 24.58
N PRO A 89 -18.35 13.73 23.91
CA PRO A 89 -18.33 12.81 22.77
C PRO A 89 -18.76 11.39 23.18
N VAL A 90 -19.74 10.83 22.49
CA VAL A 90 -20.24 9.45 22.66
C VAL A 90 -20.13 8.74 21.33
N LEU A 91 -19.87 7.42 21.36
CA LEU A 91 -19.85 6.58 20.17
C LEU A 91 -21.25 6.51 19.55
N ASN A 92 -21.37 6.86 18.28
CA ASN A 92 -22.57 6.60 17.50
C ASN A 92 -22.70 5.08 17.26
N PRO A 93 -23.82 4.45 17.67
CA PRO A 93 -24.03 3.02 17.46
C PRO A 93 -24.31 2.65 15.99
N ALA A 94 -24.65 3.64 15.15
CA ALA A 94 -24.89 3.47 13.72
C ALA A 94 -23.67 3.91 12.89
N SER A 95 -23.67 3.52 11.62
CA SER A 95 -22.70 4.03 10.65
C SER A 95 -22.82 5.55 10.49
N HIS A 96 -21.69 6.25 10.52
CA HIS A 96 -21.61 7.71 10.37
C HIS A 96 -20.44 8.12 9.49
N ASN A 97 -20.51 9.32 8.92
CA ASN A 97 -19.47 9.86 8.06
C ASN A 97 -18.46 10.68 8.88
N ILE A 98 -17.18 10.30 8.82
CA ILE A 98 -16.06 11.08 9.33
C ILE A 98 -15.61 12.04 8.23
N PRO A 99 -15.65 13.36 8.44
CA PRO A 99 -15.36 14.35 7.40
C PRO A 99 -13.85 14.54 7.18
N THR A 100 -13.20 13.55 6.57
CA THR A 100 -11.80 13.64 6.11
C THR A 100 -11.70 14.37 4.76
N LEU A 101 -10.47 14.74 4.41
CA LEU A 101 -10.13 15.36 3.12
C LEU A 101 -9.16 14.45 2.35
N LEU A 102 -9.32 14.38 1.03
CA LEU A 102 -8.43 13.63 0.14
C LEU A 102 -7.12 14.38 -0.11
N ASP A 103 -7.21 15.71 -0.16
CA ASP A 103 -6.13 16.68 -0.27
C ASP A 103 -6.45 17.87 0.65
N ASP A 104 -5.95 19.07 0.37
CA ASP A 104 -6.19 20.26 1.20
C ASP A 104 -7.60 20.85 1.07
N THR A 105 -8.37 20.47 0.04
CA THR A 105 -9.61 21.18 -0.35
C THR A 105 -10.75 20.24 -0.75
N THR A 106 -10.44 19.01 -1.12
CA THR A 106 -11.39 18.00 -1.61
C THR A 106 -11.93 17.20 -0.43
N ALA A 107 -13.22 17.40 -0.12
CA ALA A 107 -13.93 16.62 0.87
C ALA A 107 -13.98 15.13 0.48
N ASP A 108 -13.58 14.27 1.40
CA ASP A 108 -13.53 12.84 1.20
C ASP A 108 -13.87 12.09 2.48
N GLY A 109 -15.16 12.02 2.76
CA GLY A 109 -15.66 11.43 4.00
C GLY A 109 -15.52 9.91 4.05
N LEU A 110 -15.13 9.40 5.22
CA LEU A 110 -15.04 7.97 5.51
C LEU A 110 -16.25 7.53 6.34
N MET A 111 -17.03 6.60 5.81
CA MET A 111 -18.13 5.97 6.52
C MET A 111 -17.63 4.91 7.49
N THR A 112 -18.11 4.93 8.73
CA THR A 112 -17.77 3.93 9.74
C THR A 112 -18.57 2.65 9.55
N SER A 113 -17.92 1.52 9.77
CA SER A 113 -18.50 0.19 9.88
C SER A 113 -19.00 -0.04 11.30
N THR A 114 -20.01 -0.90 11.42
CA THR A 114 -20.59 -1.25 12.73
C THR A 114 -20.09 -2.61 13.19
N GLY A 115 -20.31 -2.94 14.45
CA GLY A 115 -19.88 -4.22 15.04
C GLY A 115 -18.39 -4.29 15.32
N THR A 116 -17.87 -5.52 15.38
CA THR A 116 -16.46 -5.78 15.70
C THR A 116 -15.63 -5.93 14.42
N PRO A 117 -14.46 -5.28 14.32
CA PRO A 117 -13.58 -5.46 13.17
C PRO A 117 -13.20 -6.93 13.01
N PRO A 118 -13.32 -7.51 11.80
CA PRO A 118 -12.93 -8.89 11.55
C PRO A 118 -11.42 -9.07 11.72
N ALA A 119 -11.01 -10.30 12.05
CA ALA A 119 -9.59 -10.64 12.09
C ALA A 119 -9.00 -10.66 10.67
N LEU A 120 -7.77 -10.19 10.51
CA LEU A 120 -7.13 -10.09 9.19
C LEU A 120 -7.07 -11.42 8.42
N ASN A 121 -6.93 -12.53 9.14
CA ASN A 121 -6.85 -13.88 8.58
C ASN A 121 -8.20 -14.47 8.16
N THR A 122 -9.33 -13.87 8.58
CA THR A 122 -10.67 -14.31 8.18
C THR A 122 -11.21 -13.57 6.96
N ILE A 123 -10.51 -12.54 6.50
CA ILE A 123 -10.95 -11.68 5.40
C ILE A 123 -10.52 -12.33 4.09
N VAL A 124 -11.50 -12.65 3.25
CA VAL A 124 -11.26 -13.07 1.88
C VAL A 124 -11.11 -11.82 1.02
N PRO A 125 -9.96 -11.61 0.36
CA PRO A 125 -9.78 -10.45 -0.50
C PRO A 125 -10.86 -10.43 -1.59
N GLY A 126 -11.53 -9.29 -1.73
CA GLY A 126 -12.55 -9.09 -2.73
C GLY A 126 -13.97 -9.50 -2.34
N VAL A 127 -14.18 -9.94 -1.10
CA VAL A 127 -15.51 -10.09 -0.51
C VAL A 127 -15.60 -9.15 0.66
N THR A 128 -16.58 -8.25 0.66
CA THR A 128 -16.88 -7.40 1.82
C THR A 128 -17.68 -8.22 2.83
N PRO A 129 -17.16 -8.43 4.06
CA PRO A 129 -17.92 -9.08 5.13
C PRO A 129 -19.19 -8.31 5.50
N GLU A 130 -20.17 -9.02 6.06
CA GLU A 130 -21.45 -8.42 6.47
C GLU A 130 -21.26 -7.37 7.58
N GLY A 131 -22.02 -6.27 7.51
CA GLY A 131 -21.96 -5.17 8.49
C GLY A 131 -20.81 -4.17 8.29
N ILE A 132 -19.99 -4.38 7.25
CA ILE A 132 -18.86 -3.52 6.89
C ILE A 132 -19.27 -2.54 5.80
N VAL A 133 -18.83 -1.29 5.95
CA VAL A 133 -19.05 -0.23 4.96
C VAL A 133 -17.78 -0.03 4.16
N ASP A 134 -17.90 -0.17 2.84
CA ASP A 134 -16.81 0.02 1.89
C ASP A 134 -16.52 1.50 1.62
N ASN A 135 -15.31 1.95 1.92
CA ASN A 135 -14.80 3.26 1.49
C ASN A 135 -13.79 3.05 0.35
N LEU A 136 -14.30 2.78 -0.85
CA LEU A 136 -13.44 2.55 -1.99
C LEU A 136 -12.82 3.84 -2.51
N ARG A 137 -11.51 3.83 -2.74
CA ARG A 137 -10.71 4.95 -3.23
C ARG A 137 -9.75 4.51 -4.34
N GLY A 138 -9.55 5.38 -5.31
CA GLY A 138 -8.60 5.19 -6.39
C GLY A 138 -7.57 6.30 -6.37
N PHE A 139 -6.30 5.92 -6.34
CA PHE A 139 -5.16 6.81 -6.39
C PHE A 139 -4.37 6.52 -7.65
N ASP A 140 -4.15 7.54 -8.46
CA ASP A 140 -3.25 7.45 -9.60
C ASP A 140 -1.82 7.63 -9.10
N THR A 141 -1.00 6.59 -9.22
CA THR A 141 0.41 6.60 -8.79
C THR A 141 1.35 7.16 -9.84
N SER A 142 0.85 7.46 -11.04
CA SER A 142 1.63 8.04 -12.15
C SER A 142 1.41 9.54 -12.35
N LYS A 143 0.50 10.15 -11.58
CA LYS A 143 0.18 11.56 -11.73
C LYS A 143 1.32 12.46 -11.21
N ASP A 144 1.73 13.42 -12.04
CA ASP A 144 2.74 14.43 -11.69
C ASP A 144 2.22 15.46 -10.66
N TYR A 145 3.15 16.13 -9.97
CA TYR A 145 2.89 17.16 -8.93
C TYR A 145 2.04 18.35 -9.40
N THR A 146 1.90 18.56 -10.71
CA THR A 146 1.06 19.62 -11.30
C THR A 146 -0.41 19.24 -11.44
N ALA A 147 -0.78 17.99 -11.12
CA ALA A 147 -2.14 17.53 -11.18
C ALA A 147 -2.99 18.14 -10.06
N THR A 148 -3.97 18.96 -10.44
CA THR A 148 -4.93 19.61 -9.54
C THR A 148 -6.09 18.71 -9.10
N SER A 149 -6.04 17.42 -9.42
CA SER A 149 -6.98 16.42 -8.91
C SER A 149 -6.34 15.06 -8.78
N SER A 150 -6.73 14.28 -7.78
CA SER A 150 -6.37 12.87 -7.60
C SER A 150 -7.30 11.91 -8.38
N THR A 151 -8.24 12.45 -9.16
CA THR A 151 -9.18 11.66 -9.96
C THR A 151 -8.41 10.97 -11.08
N SER A 152 -8.53 9.63 -11.16
CA SER A 152 -7.94 8.81 -12.23
C SER A 152 -8.35 9.36 -13.60
N THR A 153 -7.37 9.69 -14.43
CA THR A 153 -7.59 10.12 -15.82
C THR A 153 -7.86 8.95 -16.77
N ASP A 154 -7.92 7.73 -16.26
CA ASP A 154 -8.28 6.55 -17.05
C ASP A 154 -9.81 6.49 -17.25
N THR A 155 -10.31 7.42 -18.06
CA THR A 155 -11.56 7.20 -18.78
C THR A 155 -11.37 6.02 -19.71
N SER A 156 -11.74 4.82 -19.25
CA SER A 156 -12.38 3.73 -20.02
C SER A 156 -11.75 2.33 -19.91
N LYS A 157 -12.65 1.36 -19.67
CA LYS A 157 -12.62 -0.07 -20.12
C LYS A 157 -11.98 -1.16 -19.26
N ASP A 158 -11.11 -0.89 -18.28
CA ASP A 158 -10.46 -1.98 -17.54
C ASP A 158 -11.04 -2.28 -16.14
N ALA A 159 -12.32 -2.02 -15.88
CA ALA A 159 -12.96 -2.51 -14.64
C ALA A 159 -14.40 -2.99 -14.90
N THR A 160 -14.55 -4.29 -15.18
CA THR A 160 -15.83 -5.01 -15.27
C THR A 160 -15.69 -6.30 -14.45
N THR A 161 -16.45 -6.57 -13.38
CA THR A 161 -17.75 -7.27 -13.46
C THR A 161 -18.40 -7.48 -12.07
N GLN A 162 -19.65 -7.98 -12.14
CA GLN A 162 -20.41 -8.80 -11.17
C GLN A 162 -20.87 -8.17 -9.84
N GLN A 163 -21.90 -7.33 -9.98
CA GLN A 163 -23.07 -7.20 -9.11
C GLN A 163 -23.04 -7.93 -7.76
N VAL A 164 -22.67 -7.21 -6.70
CA VAL A 164 -23.42 -7.24 -5.44
C VAL A 164 -24.05 -5.85 -5.29
N ALA A 165 -25.35 -5.82 -5.12
CA ALA A 165 -26.20 -4.66 -5.36
C ALA A 165 -25.89 -3.47 -4.43
N TRP A 166 -25.18 -2.45 -4.94
CA TRP A 166 -24.90 -1.19 -4.24
C TRP A 166 -25.44 0.05 -4.99
N ASN A 167 -26.49 -0.13 -5.78
CA ASN A 167 -26.89 0.89 -6.77
C ASN A 167 -27.58 2.14 -6.18
N SER A 168 -27.80 2.23 -4.86
CA SER A 168 -28.60 3.33 -4.28
C SER A 168 -27.83 4.33 -3.42
N ILE A 169 -26.53 4.13 -3.12
CA ILE A 169 -25.78 5.06 -2.24
C ILE A 169 -24.62 5.73 -3.00
N TRP A 170 -23.97 5.06 -3.98
CA TRP A 170 -22.85 5.65 -4.74
C TRP A 170 -22.78 5.17 -6.19
N THR A 171 -23.18 6.01 -7.15
CA THR A 171 -23.12 5.73 -8.60
C THR A 171 -21.70 5.62 -9.18
N LYS A 172 -20.68 6.01 -8.40
CA LYS A 172 -19.25 5.94 -8.74
C LYS A 172 -18.50 4.76 -8.10
N ALA A 173 -19.16 3.96 -7.25
CA ALA A 173 -18.59 2.72 -6.70
C ALA A 173 -18.52 1.65 -7.81
N ARG A 174 -17.53 1.79 -8.70
CA ARG A 174 -17.27 0.80 -9.74
C ARG A 174 -16.06 -0.03 -9.31
N THR A 175 -16.39 -1.24 -8.85
CA THR A 175 -15.60 -2.46 -8.99
C THR A 175 -14.34 -2.56 -8.14
N TYR A 176 -14.51 -3.04 -6.90
CA TYR A 176 -13.46 -3.66 -6.10
C TYR A 176 -13.95 -5.02 -5.58
N PRO A 177 -13.20 -6.11 -5.79
CA PRO A 177 -11.91 -6.18 -6.48
C PRO A 177 -12.11 -5.95 -7.99
N ALA A 178 -11.15 -5.28 -8.64
CA ALA A 178 -11.20 -5.12 -10.09
C ALA A 178 -10.62 -6.37 -10.76
N THR A 179 -11.28 -6.86 -11.81
CA THR A 179 -10.77 -7.96 -12.66
C THR A 179 -9.54 -7.56 -13.46
N ARG A 180 -9.37 -6.27 -13.75
CA ARG A 180 -8.15 -5.70 -14.31
C ARG A 180 -7.74 -4.50 -13.45
N VAL A 181 -6.49 -4.49 -13.05
CA VAL A 181 -5.89 -3.36 -12.33
C VAL A 181 -5.14 -2.54 -13.37
N GLY A 182 -5.46 -1.24 -13.45
CA GLY A 182 -4.70 -0.29 -14.27
C GLY A 182 -3.22 -0.36 -13.91
N LEU A 183 -2.34 -0.14 -14.89
CA LEU A 183 -0.89 -0.29 -14.71
C LEU A 183 -0.31 0.70 -13.68
N THR A 184 -1.00 1.80 -13.42
CA THR A 184 -0.56 2.90 -12.57
C THR A 184 -1.59 3.30 -11.50
N ASP A 185 -2.68 2.55 -11.38
CA ASP A 185 -3.77 2.89 -10.46
C ASP A 185 -3.73 2.02 -9.20
N LEU A 186 -3.52 2.63 -8.05
CA LEU A 186 -3.73 2.02 -6.75
C LEU A 186 -5.21 2.12 -6.37
N LYS A 187 -5.91 0.98 -6.33
CA LYS A 187 -7.26 0.90 -5.77
C LYS A 187 -7.20 0.39 -4.34
N LEU A 188 -7.73 1.17 -3.42
CA LEU A 188 -7.70 0.95 -1.98
C LEU A 188 -9.13 0.90 -1.47
N ASN A 189 -9.50 -0.13 -0.72
CA ASN A 189 -10.74 -0.18 0.03
C ASN A 189 -10.41 0.01 1.51
N LEU A 190 -11.08 0.96 2.18
CA LEU A 190 -10.89 1.23 3.60
C LEU A 190 -12.15 0.87 4.38
N TRP A 191 -11.97 0.14 5.46
CA TRP A 191 -12.99 -0.20 6.42
C TRP A 191 -12.61 0.40 7.76
N VAL A 192 -13.46 1.29 8.27
CA VAL A 192 -13.16 2.11 9.44
C VAL A 192 -14.08 1.73 10.59
N TRP A 193 -13.53 1.45 11.77
CA TRP A 193 -14.29 1.25 13.00
C TRP A 193 -13.85 2.25 14.05
N VAL A 194 -14.82 2.70 14.83
CA VAL A 194 -14.59 3.43 16.08
C VAL A 194 -15.14 2.58 17.21
N SER A 195 -14.32 2.34 18.22
CA SER A 195 -14.64 1.47 19.36
C SER A 195 -14.44 2.23 20.65
N ASP A 196 -15.36 2.06 21.59
CA ASP A 196 -15.22 2.61 22.94
C ASP A 196 -14.34 1.68 23.79
N LEU A 197 -13.25 2.22 24.32
CA LEU A 197 -12.25 1.54 25.15
C LEU A 197 -12.21 2.13 26.58
N SER A 198 -13.21 2.93 26.95
CA SER A 198 -13.26 3.64 28.23
C SER A 198 -13.31 2.67 29.43
N ASN A 199 -13.93 1.50 29.26
CA ASN A 199 -14.05 0.48 30.33
C ASN A 199 -12.78 -0.38 30.51
N THR A 200 -11.81 -0.28 29.60
CA THR A 200 -10.56 -1.06 29.64
C THR A 200 -9.35 -0.26 30.10
N SER A 201 -9.50 1.04 30.34
CA SER A 201 -8.40 1.97 30.61
C SER A 201 -8.48 2.49 32.06
N SER A 202 -7.42 2.28 32.82
CA SER A 202 -7.29 2.65 34.24
C SER A 202 -7.56 4.13 34.52
N ALA A 203 -8.53 4.41 35.41
CA ALA A 203 -8.69 5.50 36.37
C ALA A 203 -8.41 6.99 36.02
N GLN A 204 -7.77 7.34 34.89
CA GLN A 204 -7.29 8.71 34.60
C GLN A 204 -7.85 9.31 33.29
N ALA A 205 -8.40 8.49 32.38
CA ALA A 205 -9.09 8.95 31.18
C ALA A 205 -10.58 8.63 31.30
N GLN A 206 -11.45 9.66 31.25
CA GLN A 206 -12.90 9.46 31.34
C GLN A 206 -13.48 8.77 30.11
N ARG A 207 -12.94 9.05 28.92
CA ARG A 207 -13.39 8.46 27.65
C ARG A 207 -12.21 8.19 26.73
N VAL A 208 -12.11 6.95 26.25
CA VAL A 208 -11.04 6.47 25.36
C VAL A 208 -11.69 5.80 24.16
N PHE A 209 -11.32 6.20 22.95
CA PHE A 209 -11.82 5.63 21.70
C PHE A 209 -10.67 5.06 20.87
N GLY A 210 -10.83 3.83 20.41
CA GLY A 210 -9.94 3.19 19.45
C GLY A 210 -10.47 3.34 18.04
N ILE A 211 -9.65 3.85 17.13
CA ILE A 211 -9.94 3.92 15.70
C ILE A 211 -9.16 2.80 15.01
N THR A 212 -9.85 1.94 14.28
CA THR A 212 -9.23 0.84 13.53
C THR A 212 -9.58 1.00 12.06
N ILE A 213 -8.57 1.06 11.21
CA ILE A 213 -8.73 0.98 9.77
C ILE A 213 -8.18 -0.36 9.30
N ILE A 214 -9.02 -1.17 8.67
CA ILE A 214 -8.57 -2.29 7.85
C ILE A 214 -8.61 -1.82 6.41
N TYR A 215 -7.56 -2.10 5.66
CA TYR A 215 -7.48 -1.67 4.28
C TYR A 215 -6.98 -2.80 3.39
N THR A 216 -7.62 -2.95 2.23
CA THR A 216 -7.23 -3.90 1.20
C THR A 216 -6.83 -3.13 -0.04
N TRP A 217 -5.74 -3.56 -0.67
CA TRP A 217 -5.31 -3.00 -1.95
C TRP A 217 -4.99 -4.11 -2.93
N GLN A 218 -5.06 -3.76 -4.21
CA GLN A 218 -4.73 -4.67 -5.30
C GLN A 218 -3.57 -4.09 -6.09
N TYR A 219 -2.71 -4.97 -6.58
CA TYR A 219 -1.61 -4.62 -7.47
C TYR A 219 -1.44 -5.69 -8.55
N ARG A 220 -0.81 -5.30 -9.66
CA ARG A 220 -0.56 -6.21 -10.79
C ARG A 220 0.87 -6.74 -10.71
N ASP A 221 1.01 -8.07 -10.66
CA ASP A 221 2.29 -8.77 -10.82
C ASP A 221 2.32 -9.46 -12.18
N GLY A 222 2.83 -8.73 -13.18
CA GLY A 222 2.82 -9.15 -14.58
C GLY A 222 1.41 -9.32 -15.13
N ALA A 223 0.98 -10.56 -15.37
CA ALA A 223 -0.37 -10.87 -15.89
C ALA A 223 -1.38 -11.19 -14.79
N ARG A 224 -0.96 -11.29 -13.53
CA ARG A 224 -1.82 -11.68 -12.40
C ARG A 224 -2.16 -10.47 -11.53
N THR A 225 -3.40 -10.39 -11.07
CA THR A 225 -3.81 -9.48 -10.01
C THR A 225 -3.55 -10.15 -8.67
N GLN A 226 -2.87 -9.44 -7.77
CA GLN A 226 -2.63 -9.86 -6.40
C GLN A 226 -3.37 -8.92 -5.45
N TYR A 227 -3.76 -9.47 -4.30
CA TYR A 227 -4.44 -8.74 -3.26
C TYR A 227 -3.62 -8.78 -1.98
N ALA A 228 -3.62 -7.67 -1.27
CA ALA A 228 -2.99 -7.56 0.03
C ALA A 228 -3.90 -6.81 0.98
N ILE A 229 -3.71 -7.08 2.26
CA ILE A 229 -4.50 -6.53 3.35
C ILE A 229 -3.59 -6.07 4.47
N GLY A 230 -3.98 -4.99 5.13
CA GLY A 230 -3.33 -4.48 6.32
C GLY A 230 -4.35 -3.89 7.27
N SER A 231 -3.91 -3.62 8.49
CA SER A 231 -4.68 -2.87 9.47
C SER A 231 -3.80 -1.86 10.17
N VAL A 232 -4.34 -0.68 10.45
CA VAL A 232 -3.74 0.29 11.35
C VAL A 232 -4.74 0.61 12.45
N ARG A 233 -4.26 0.69 13.69
CA ARG A 233 -5.06 1.05 14.85
C ARG A 233 -4.41 2.22 15.58
N THR A 234 -5.22 3.18 15.99
CA THR A 234 -4.82 4.31 16.85
C THR A 234 -5.81 4.48 18.00
N ILE A 235 -5.40 5.19 19.04
CA ILE A 235 -6.22 5.46 20.23
C ILE A 235 -6.24 6.97 20.45
N ARG A 236 -7.41 7.50 20.81
CA ARG A 236 -7.60 8.88 21.26
C ARG A 236 -8.35 8.88 22.58
N SER A 237 -8.07 9.87 23.41
CA SER A 237 -8.73 10.04 24.71
C SER A 237 -9.11 11.48 24.94
N VAL A 238 -10.17 11.70 25.73
CA VAL A 238 -10.47 13.01 26.31
C VAL A 238 -9.66 13.18 27.58
N VAL A 239 -8.90 14.27 27.67
CA VAL A 239 -8.27 14.69 28.93
C VAL A 239 -9.33 15.39 29.77
N PRO A 240 -9.56 14.99 31.03
CA PRO A 240 -10.48 15.71 31.90
C PRO A 240 -9.94 17.12 32.17
N THR A 241 -10.72 18.15 31.82
CA THR A 241 -10.48 19.52 32.27
C THR A 241 -11.22 19.70 33.59
N PHE A 242 -10.47 19.68 34.70
CA PHE A 242 -11.01 19.96 36.04
C PHE A 242 -11.05 21.46 36.30
#